data_AF-N6YPK4-F1
#
_entry.id   AF-N6YPK4-F1
#
_cell.length_a   1.000
_cell.length_b   1.000
_cell.length_c   1.000
_cell.angle_alpha   90.00
_cell.angle_beta   90.00
_cell.angle_gamma   90.00
#
_symmetry.space_group_name_H-M   'P 1'
#
loop_
_entity.id
_entity.type
_entity.pdbx_description
1 polymer ?
#
loop_
_entity_poly.entity_id
_entity_poly.type
_entity_poly.pdbx_seq_one_letter_code
_entity_poly.pdbx_strand_id
1 'polypeptide(L)'
;MFENMSDETKKKGYQWRFFRSGGFDQVRIETADDLRHLGELDQKLWSVLACPTSGLEFDTRTLQLLDVDDDGSIRAPEIIDATRWVCTVLKDPDVLFRGADGLPLAAIDETNAEGARLLATAAKVLAYVGKADTVEISMGDLAQTEKLFAPEHQNGDGVVPAELAGDPRLAGAITRIVETYGAAEDRSGKPGVDQARVDAFFAAAQEVSDWHARAEADAATVLPLGDATGAAAAVFEGVREKIEDYFTRCRLAAFDERAAAALNPADTAYAELSPQSLDAASAAVAALPLAL
;
A
#
# COMPACT_ATOMS: atom_id res chain seq x y z
N MET A 1 -13.04 54.84 60.94
CA MET A 1 -12.91 53.55 61.66
C MET A 1 -13.40 52.51 60.67
N PHE A 2 -12.50 52.04 59.80
CA PHE A 2 -12.00 50.65 59.77
C PHE A 2 -13.18 49.66 59.64
N GLU A 3 -13.34 48.89 58.57
CA GLU A 3 -12.37 48.03 57.90
C GLU A 3 -12.68 47.90 56.39
N ASN A 4 -11.65 48.03 55.56
CA ASN A 4 -11.70 47.51 54.19
C ASN A 4 -11.51 45.99 54.27
N MET A 5 -12.56 45.28 53.88
CA MET A 5 -12.47 43.90 53.42
C MET A 5 -11.58 43.87 52.17
N SER A 6 -10.37 43.34 52.32
CA SER A 6 -9.58 42.84 51.21
C SER A 6 -9.22 41.40 51.52
N ASP A 7 -10.17 40.51 51.23
CA ASP A 7 -9.93 39.09 51.10
C ASP A 7 -9.18 38.87 49.77
N GLU A 8 -7.89 39.18 49.77
CA GLU A 8 -6.97 38.70 48.75
C GLU A 8 -6.64 37.24 49.04
N THR A 9 -7.48 36.32 48.56
CA THR A 9 -7.05 34.95 48.29
C THR A 9 -5.98 34.99 47.21
N LYS A 10 -4.71 35.20 47.61
CA LYS A 10 -3.53 34.91 46.78
C LYS A 10 -3.69 33.49 46.24
N LYS A 11 -3.82 33.34 44.92
CA LYS A 11 -3.68 32.03 44.25
C LYS A 11 -2.37 31.42 44.74
N LYS A 12 -2.45 30.38 45.59
CA LYS A 12 -1.28 29.61 46.00
C LYS A 12 -0.76 28.91 44.74
N GLY A 13 0.40 29.34 44.24
CA GLY A 13 1.08 28.64 43.16
C GLY A 13 1.47 27.22 43.59
N TYR A 14 1.70 26.35 42.59
CA TYR A 14 2.14 24.98 42.82
C TYR A 14 3.41 24.94 43.69
N GLN A 15 3.41 24.05 44.69
CA GLN A 15 4.49 23.96 45.67
C GLN A 15 5.56 22.99 45.19
N TRP A 16 6.56 23.52 44.50
CA TRP A 16 7.70 22.74 44.01
C TRP A 16 8.56 22.20 45.14
N ARG A 17 8.95 20.93 45.02
CA ARG A 17 9.95 20.29 45.88
C ARG A 17 11.32 20.43 45.25
N PHE A 18 12.34 20.62 46.09
CA PHE A 18 13.71 20.82 45.64
C PHE A 18 14.65 19.79 46.26
N PHE A 19 15.72 19.50 45.55
CA PHE A 19 16.86 18.75 46.08
C PHE A 19 18.16 19.47 45.71
N ARG A 20 19.20 19.25 46.53
CA ARG A 20 20.49 19.87 46.29
C ARG A 20 21.42 18.90 45.56
N SER A 21 21.95 19.34 44.43
CA SER A 21 22.95 18.61 43.65
C SER A 21 23.99 19.57 43.09
N GLY A 22 25.27 19.23 43.19
CA GLY A 22 26.36 20.04 42.61
C GLY A 22 26.46 21.49 43.13
N GLY A 23 25.91 21.80 44.32
CA GLY A 23 25.92 23.15 44.89
C GLY A 23 24.74 24.04 44.50
N PHE A 24 23.78 23.53 43.73
CA PHE A 24 22.57 24.25 43.32
C PHE A 24 21.31 23.49 43.75
N ASP A 25 20.20 24.22 43.91
CA ASP A 25 18.89 23.63 44.22
C ASP A 25 18.15 23.35 42.90
N GLN A 26 17.80 22.08 42.66
CA GLN A 26 17.10 21.60 41.48
C GLN A 26 15.69 21.16 41.84
N VAL A 27 14.75 21.38 40.92
CA VAL A 27 13.35 20.95 41.07
C VAL A 27 13.27 19.44 40.98
N ARG A 28 12.48 18.85 41.87
CA ARG A 28 12.23 17.42 41.95
C ARG A 28 10.90 17.10 41.26
N ILE A 29 10.95 16.27 40.21
CA ILE A 29 9.79 15.79 39.46
C ILE A 29 9.62 14.29 39.78
N GLU A 30 8.62 13.96 40.60
CA GLU A 30 8.39 12.55 41.02
C GLU A 30 6.90 12.17 41.01
N THR A 31 5.99 13.09 40.66
CA THR A 31 4.53 12.86 40.70
C THR A 31 3.85 13.37 39.44
N ALA A 32 2.65 12.86 39.12
CA ALA A 32 1.85 13.37 38.02
C ALA A 32 1.49 14.85 38.19
N ASP A 33 1.31 15.34 39.42
CA ASP A 33 1.03 16.75 39.65
C ASP A 33 2.24 17.63 39.31
N ASP A 34 3.47 17.15 39.50
CA ASP A 34 4.68 17.84 39.05
C ASP A 34 4.68 18.00 37.52
N LEU A 35 4.20 16.99 36.77
CA LEU A 35 4.08 17.06 35.30
C LEU A 35 2.98 18.04 34.87
N ARG A 36 1.81 18.00 35.52
CA ARG A 36 0.67 18.89 35.20
C ARG A 36 1.01 20.36 35.35
N HIS A 37 1.82 20.70 36.35
CA HIS A 37 2.21 22.07 36.65
C HIS A 37 3.56 22.47 36.02
N LEU A 38 4.22 21.60 35.24
CA LEU A 38 5.55 21.87 34.68
C LEU A 38 5.61 23.14 33.84
N GLY A 39 4.53 23.48 33.12
CA GLY A 39 4.43 24.72 32.36
C GLY A 39 4.38 26.00 33.22
N GLU A 40 4.14 25.90 34.52
CA GLU A 40 4.17 27.00 35.48
C GLU A 40 5.56 27.21 36.12
N LEU A 41 6.51 26.30 35.84
CA LEU A 41 7.83 26.36 36.43
C LEU A 41 8.63 27.55 35.86
N ASP A 42 9.18 28.39 36.75
CA ASP A 42 10.04 29.51 36.35
C ASP A 42 11.25 28.98 35.57
N GLN A 43 11.47 29.54 34.37
CA GLN A 43 12.57 29.16 33.47
C GLN A 43 13.95 29.21 34.15
N LYS A 44 14.14 30.05 35.17
CA LYS A 44 15.39 30.16 35.95
C LYS A 44 15.72 28.91 36.76
N LEU A 45 14.74 28.05 37.02
CA LEU A 45 14.91 26.81 37.78
C LEU A 45 15.27 25.61 36.89
N TRP A 46 15.33 25.80 35.56
CA TRP A 46 15.79 24.78 34.62
C TRP A 46 17.32 24.73 34.64
N SER A 47 17.87 23.56 34.94
CA SER A 47 19.33 23.35 35.05
C SER A 47 20.05 23.38 33.70
N VAL A 48 19.34 23.09 32.61
CA VAL A 48 19.88 22.98 31.25
C VAL A 48 18.91 23.67 30.28
N LEU A 49 19.47 24.48 29.37
CA LEU A 49 18.70 25.22 28.37
C LEU A 49 18.48 24.45 27.05
N ALA A 50 19.32 23.45 26.80
CA ALA A 50 19.27 22.58 25.62
C ALA A 50 19.91 21.22 25.97
N CYS A 51 19.18 20.13 25.74
CA CYS A 51 19.62 18.76 25.95
C CYS A 51 19.87 18.10 24.59
N PRO A 52 21.09 17.61 24.29
CA PRO A 52 21.34 16.96 23.00
C PRO A 52 20.52 15.69 22.86
N THR A 53 20.07 15.38 21.64
CA THR A 53 19.33 14.14 21.34
C THR A 53 20.24 12.92 21.22
N SER A 54 21.56 13.08 21.28
CA SER A 54 22.56 12.01 21.15
C SER A 54 23.71 12.16 22.15
N GLY A 55 24.46 11.06 22.35
CA GLY A 55 25.63 11.06 23.25
C GLY A 55 25.30 10.99 24.75
N LEU A 56 24.04 10.69 25.08
CA LEU A 56 23.58 10.44 26.45
C LEU A 56 23.44 8.94 26.69
N GLU A 57 23.53 8.51 27.95
CA GLU A 57 23.20 7.13 28.37
C GLU A 57 21.66 6.94 28.41
N PHE A 58 21.01 7.19 27.28
CA PHE A 58 19.56 7.09 27.09
C PHE A 58 19.27 6.69 25.63
N ASP A 59 18.07 6.17 25.36
CA ASP A 59 17.67 5.81 23.99
C ASP A 59 17.57 7.05 23.09
N THR A 60 18.51 7.17 22.13
CA THR A 60 18.61 8.28 21.18
C THR A 60 17.30 8.50 20.41
N ARG A 61 16.62 7.42 20.01
CA ARG A 61 15.39 7.51 19.21
C ARG A 61 14.25 8.16 20.01
N THR A 62 14.13 7.82 21.28
CA THR A 62 13.16 8.44 22.19
C THR A 62 13.44 9.94 22.36
N LEU A 63 14.71 10.34 22.45
CA LEU A 63 15.07 11.77 22.51
C LEU A 63 14.73 12.50 21.21
N GLN A 64 14.99 11.88 20.06
CA GLN A 64 14.63 12.45 18.75
C GLN A 64 13.10 12.62 18.57
N LEU A 65 12.27 11.81 19.24
CA LEU A 65 10.81 12.01 19.21
C LEU A 65 10.34 13.24 20.00
N LEU A 66 11.16 13.73 20.92
CA LEU A 66 10.88 14.94 21.71
C LEU A 66 11.41 16.22 21.04
N ASP A 67 12.32 16.08 20.08
CA ASP A 67 12.91 17.16 19.27
C ASP A 67 11.98 17.44 18.07
N VAL A 68 11.09 18.40 18.24
CA VAL A 68 9.99 18.66 17.29
C VAL A 68 10.48 19.42 16.06
N ASP A 69 11.54 20.23 16.21
CA ASP A 69 12.10 21.02 15.12
C ASP A 69 13.33 20.38 14.44
N ASP A 70 13.77 19.20 14.91
CA ASP A 70 14.87 18.40 14.36
C ASP A 70 16.21 19.17 14.37
N ASP A 71 16.43 20.05 15.37
CA ASP A 71 17.67 20.81 15.55
C ASP A 71 18.77 20.01 16.30
N GLY A 72 18.44 18.82 16.77
CA GLY A 72 19.31 17.93 17.54
C GLY A 72 19.36 18.25 19.04
N SER A 73 18.51 19.16 19.53
CA SER A 73 18.52 19.65 20.91
C SER A 73 17.12 19.90 21.49
N ILE A 74 16.77 19.16 22.53
CA ILE A 74 15.50 19.32 23.24
C ILE A 74 15.56 20.52 24.21
N ARG A 75 14.54 21.37 24.18
CA ARG A 75 14.40 22.57 25.00
C ARG A 75 13.16 22.50 25.90
N ALA A 76 13.09 23.42 26.86
CA ALA A 76 12.00 23.46 27.84
C ALA A 76 10.58 23.46 27.22
N PRO A 77 10.28 24.24 26.15
CA PRO A 77 8.95 24.22 25.55
C PRO A 77 8.51 22.84 25.07
N GLU A 78 9.42 22.06 24.48
CA GLU A 78 9.11 20.74 23.94
C GLU A 78 8.80 19.74 25.05
N ILE A 79 9.55 19.77 26.16
CA ILE A 79 9.25 18.96 27.35
C ILE A 79 7.92 19.38 27.98
N ILE A 80 7.64 20.69 28.05
CA ILE A 80 6.37 21.20 28.57
C ILE A 80 5.20 20.73 27.70
N ASP A 81 5.34 20.78 26.37
CA ASP A 81 4.29 20.35 25.46
C ASP A 81 4.09 18.83 25.50
N ALA A 82 5.17 18.04 25.54
CA ALA A 82 5.10 16.59 25.70
C ALA A 82 4.41 16.18 27.01
N THR A 83 4.77 16.81 28.13
CA THR A 83 4.15 16.52 29.44
C THR A 83 2.68 16.96 29.49
N ARG A 84 2.33 18.10 28.88
CA ARG A 84 0.93 18.53 28.74
C ARG A 84 0.12 17.52 27.91
N TRP A 85 0.68 17.04 26.80
CA TRP A 85 0.04 16.04 25.96
C TRP A 85 -0.18 14.73 26.72
N VAL A 86 0.85 14.21 27.40
CA VAL A 86 0.75 13.02 28.26
C VAL A 86 -0.37 13.18 29.29
N CYS A 87 -0.43 14.32 29.98
CA CYS A 87 -1.48 14.59 30.98
C CYS A 87 -2.88 14.79 30.38
N THR A 88 -2.98 14.97 29.06
CA THR A 88 -4.24 15.08 28.32
C THR A 88 -4.73 13.70 27.86
N VAL A 89 -3.81 12.80 27.49
CA VAL A 89 -4.16 11.47 26.95
C VAL A 89 -4.17 10.36 28.02
N LEU A 90 -3.57 10.59 29.19
CA LEU A 90 -3.59 9.67 30.33
C LEU A 90 -4.48 10.23 31.45
N LYS A 91 -5.43 9.42 31.93
CA LYS A 91 -6.20 9.73 33.14
C LYS A 91 -5.41 9.45 34.43
N ASP A 92 -4.40 8.59 34.35
CA ASP A 92 -3.47 8.27 35.44
C ASP A 92 -2.00 8.44 34.98
N PRO A 93 -1.45 9.68 34.92
CA PRO A 93 -0.05 9.90 34.55
C PRO A 93 0.95 9.39 35.59
N ASP A 94 0.52 9.02 36.82
CA ASP A 94 1.44 8.50 37.85
C ASP A 94 2.06 7.14 37.43
N VAL A 95 1.49 6.48 36.43
CA VAL A 95 2.08 5.27 35.81
C VAL A 95 3.52 5.47 35.35
N LEU A 96 3.89 6.68 34.91
CA LEU A 96 5.23 6.99 34.41
C LEU A 96 6.32 6.90 35.47
N PHE A 97 5.96 7.04 36.75
CA PHE A 97 6.92 6.98 37.86
C PHE A 97 7.06 5.57 38.47
N ARG A 98 6.32 4.57 37.97
CA ARG A 98 6.31 3.22 38.54
C ARG A 98 7.50 2.35 38.09
N GLY A 99 8.25 2.78 37.07
CA GLY A 99 9.39 2.03 36.53
C GLY A 99 9.01 0.69 35.89
N ALA A 100 7.75 0.56 35.44
CA ALA A 100 7.28 -0.62 34.72
C ALA A 100 7.67 -0.54 33.23
N ASP A 101 7.87 -1.70 32.61
CA ASP A 101 8.24 -1.82 31.18
C ASP A 101 7.03 -1.66 30.22
N GLY A 102 5.83 -1.48 30.77
CA GLY A 102 4.58 -1.38 30.01
C GLY A 102 3.68 -0.26 30.48
N LEU A 103 2.88 0.25 29.55
CA LEU A 103 1.79 1.19 29.79
C LEU A 103 0.48 0.41 30.00
N PRO A 104 -0.16 0.47 31.18
CA PRO A 104 -1.46 -0.13 31.39
C PRO A 104 -2.52 0.54 30.49
N LEU A 105 -3.30 -0.26 29.76
CA LEU A 105 -4.39 0.26 28.92
C LEU A 105 -5.42 1.04 29.73
N ALA A 106 -5.64 0.62 30.98
CA ALA A 106 -6.53 1.28 31.92
C ALA A 106 -6.03 2.67 32.36
N ALA A 107 -4.78 3.07 32.07
CA ALA A 107 -4.27 4.40 32.40
C ALA A 107 -4.57 5.44 31.31
N ILE A 108 -4.93 4.99 30.10
CA ILE A 108 -5.27 5.85 28.96
C ILE A 108 -6.67 6.44 29.16
N ASP A 109 -6.83 7.72 28.84
CA ASP A 109 -8.12 8.42 28.91
C ASP A 109 -8.94 8.20 27.64
N GLU A 110 -9.90 7.28 27.71
CA GLU A 110 -10.86 7.02 26.62
C GLU A 110 -11.90 8.14 26.42
N THR A 111 -12.04 9.05 27.39
CA THR A 111 -12.99 10.17 27.27
C THR A 111 -12.42 11.32 26.44
N ASN A 112 -11.08 11.40 26.35
CA ASN A 112 -10.37 12.27 25.45
C ASN A 112 -10.33 11.67 24.03
N ALA A 113 -10.60 12.47 22.99
CA ALA A 113 -10.63 11.98 21.62
C ALA A 113 -9.28 11.40 21.13
N GLU A 114 -8.16 11.97 21.58
CA GLU A 114 -6.83 11.49 21.25
C GLU A 114 -6.43 10.29 22.12
N GLY A 115 -6.76 10.31 23.41
CA GLY A 115 -6.57 9.15 24.30
C GLY A 115 -7.38 7.92 23.84
N ALA A 116 -8.61 8.10 23.38
CA ALA A 116 -9.41 7.02 22.79
C ALA A 116 -8.74 6.40 21.54
N ARG A 117 -8.12 7.22 20.69
CA ARG A 117 -7.35 6.74 19.52
C ARG A 117 -6.09 5.99 19.96
N LEU A 118 -5.38 6.50 20.96
CA LEU A 118 -4.21 5.84 21.53
C LEU A 118 -4.57 4.47 22.11
N LEU A 119 -5.65 4.38 22.88
CA LEU A 119 -6.16 3.12 23.44
C LEU A 119 -6.54 2.12 22.34
N ALA A 120 -7.29 2.56 21.33
CA ALA A 120 -7.66 1.72 20.19
C ALA A 120 -6.43 1.22 19.41
N THR A 121 -5.41 2.07 19.25
CA THR A 121 -4.15 1.73 18.60
C THR A 121 -3.37 0.70 19.42
N ALA A 122 -3.25 0.89 20.73
CA ALA A 122 -2.59 -0.04 21.63
C ALA A 122 -3.29 -1.42 21.62
N ALA A 123 -4.63 -1.45 21.70
CA ALA A 123 -5.40 -2.69 21.59
C ALA A 123 -5.20 -3.39 20.24
N LYS A 124 -5.14 -2.64 19.14
CA LYS A 124 -4.88 -3.19 17.80
C LYS A 124 -3.48 -3.77 17.66
N VAL A 125 -2.47 -3.08 18.18
CA VAL A 125 -1.08 -3.59 18.26
C VAL A 125 -1.04 -4.91 19.02
N LEU A 126 -1.66 -4.96 20.20
CA LEU A 126 -1.73 -6.17 21.02
C LEU A 126 -2.44 -7.32 20.29
N ALA A 127 -3.53 -7.05 19.58
CA ALA A 127 -4.20 -8.05 18.76
C ALA A 127 -3.28 -8.59 17.67
N TYR A 128 -2.58 -7.72 16.93
CA TYR A 128 -1.65 -8.12 15.86
C TYR A 128 -0.47 -8.95 16.36
N VAL A 129 0.04 -8.69 17.57
CA VAL A 129 1.14 -9.49 18.15
C VAL A 129 0.68 -10.77 18.86
N GLY A 130 -0.63 -11.03 18.90
CA GLY A 130 -1.24 -12.22 19.51
C GLY A 130 -1.46 -12.11 21.02
N LYS A 131 -1.62 -10.90 21.55
CA LYS A 131 -1.77 -10.57 22.97
C LYS A 131 -3.07 -9.81 23.27
N ALA A 132 -4.16 -10.10 22.58
CA ALA A 132 -5.42 -9.35 22.72
C ALA A 132 -5.99 -9.33 24.17
N ASP A 133 -5.67 -10.35 24.98
CA ASP A 133 -6.17 -10.48 26.35
C ASP A 133 -5.28 -9.78 27.40
N THR A 134 -4.19 -9.10 27.00
CA THR A 134 -3.31 -8.38 27.94
C THR A 134 -3.86 -6.99 28.27
N VAL A 135 -3.50 -6.50 29.45
CA VAL A 135 -3.98 -5.21 29.99
C VAL A 135 -2.93 -4.10 29.94
N GLU A 136 -1.77 -4.37 29.34
CA GLU A 136 -0.65 -3.45 29.17
C GLU A 136 0.02 -3.66 27.81
N ILE A 137 0.64 -2.59 27.31
CA ILE A 137 1.45 -2.56 26.07
C ILE A 137 2.87 -2.15 26.41
N SER A 138 3.88 -2.82 25.84
CA SER A 138 5.30 -2.49 26.04
C SER A 138 6.02 -2.13 24.75
N MET A 139 7.24 -1.60 24.89
CA MET A 139 8.12 -1.38 23.73
C MET A 139 8.46 -2.69 23.00
N GLY A 140 8.49 -3.82 23.71
CA GLY A 140 8.69 -5.14 23.11
C GLY A 140 7.53 -5.58 22.20
N ASP A 141 6.32 -5.07 22.42
CA ASP A 141 5.19 -5.30 21.51
C ASP A 141 5.35 -4.49 20.22
N LEU A 142 5.76 -3.22 20.35
CA LEU A 142 6.01 -2.33 19.22
C LEU A 142 7.23 -2.74 18.38
N ALA A 143 8.18 -3.46 18.97
CA ALA A 143 9.35 -3.98 18.27
C ALA A 143 9.07 -5.20 17.38
N GLN A 144 7.90 -5.84 17.47
CA GLN A 144 7.54 -7.03 16.68
C GLN A 144 7.04 -6.65 15.27
N THR A 145 7.89 -5.97 14.50
CA THR A 145 7.55 -5.43 13.16
C THR A 145 6.97 -6.48 12.22
N GLU A 146 7.52 -7.69 12.19
CA GLU A 146 7.02 -8.80 11.36
C GLU A 146 5.55 -9.14 11.61
N LYS A 147 5.10 -9.07 12.87
CA LYS A 147 3.70 -9.33 13.23
C LYS A 147 2.81 -8.10 12.97
N LEU A 148 3.33 -6.91 13.28
CA LEU A 148 2.58 -5.66 13.09
C LEU A 148 2.27 -5.39 11.63
N PHE A 149 3.19 -5.79 10.74
CA PHE A 149 3.09 -5.60 9.30
C PHE A 149 2.94 -6.93 8.56
N ALA A 150 2.27 -7.92 9.17
CA ALA A 150 1.89 -9.14 8.45
C ALA A 150 0.95 -8.77 7.27
N PRO A 151 1.03 -9.46 6.11
CA PRO A 151 0.30 -9.06 4.90
C PRO A 151 -1.23 -9.16 5.01
N GLU A 152 -1.73 -9.82 6.04
CA GLU A 152 -3.15 -9.96 6.39
C GLU A 152 -3.66 -8.76 7.22
N HIS A 153 -2.75 -7.87 7.64
CA HIS A 153 -3.05 -6.71 8.46
C HIS A 153 -3.12 -5.42 7.64
N GLN A 154 -4.14 -4.61 7.92
CA GLN A 154 -4.23 -3.26 7.37
C GLN A 154 -3.15 -2.37 8.01
N ASN A 155 -2.15 -1.97 7.22
CA ASN A 155 -1.00 -1.18 7.65
C ASN A 155 -1.01 0.30 7.15
N GLY A 156 -1.92 0.63 6.22
CA GLY A 156 -2.14 1.98 5.70
C GLY A 156 -1.05 2.52 4.76
N ASP A 157 -0.23 1.68 4.14
CA ASP A 157 0.78 2.11 3.16
C ASP A 157 0.23 2.33 1.74
N GLY A 158 -1.04 1.95 1.49
CA GLY A 158 -1.71 2.11 0.21
C GLY A 158 -1.48 0.95 -0.76
N VAL A 159 -0.82 -0.12 -0.32
CA VAL A 159 -0.62 -1.36 -1.07
C VAL A 159 -1.51 -2.45 -0.48
N VAL A 160 -2.13 -3.25 -1.35
CA VAL A 160 -3.05 -4.33 -0.95
C VAL A 160 -2.50 -5.66 -1.45
N PRO A 161 -1.87 -6.47 -0.57
CA PRO A 161 -1.51 -7.85 -0.87
C PRO A 161 -2.74 -8.74 -1.10
N ALA A 162 -2.57 -9.86 -1.80
CA ALA A 162 -3.65 -10.82 -2.03
C ALA A 162 -4.11 -11.48 -0.72
N GLU A 163 -3.22 -11.64 0.25
CA GLU A 163 -3.48 -12.20 1.57
C GLU A 163 -4.38 -11.30 2.44
N LEU A 164 -4.40 -9.99 2.16
CA LEU A 164 -5.32 -9.06 2.81
C LEU A 164 -6.77 -9.25 2.34
N ALA A 165 -6.98 -9.94 1.21
CA ALA A 165 -8.31 -10.21 0.70
C ALA A 165 -9.02 -11.25 1.58
N GLY A 166 -10.19 -10.87 2.12
CA GLY A 166 -11.01 -11.75 2.94
C GLY A 166 -11.71 -12.89 2.18
N ASP A 167 -11.60 -12.94 0.84
CA ASP A 167 -12.18 -13.99 0.03
C ASP A 167 -11.31 -14.39 -1.18
N PRO A 168 -11.42 -15.65 -1.67
CA PRO A 168 -10.58 -16.15 -2.75
C PRO A 168 -10.77 -15.46 -4.10
N ARG A 169 -11.96 -14.88 -4.37
CA ARG A 169 -12.22 -14.20 -5.65
C ARG A 169 -11.51 -12.85 -5.68
N LEU A 170 -11.58 -12.09 -4.60
CA LEU A 170 -10.85 -10.83 -4.47
C LEU A 170 -9.34 -11.05 -4.49
N ALA A 171 -8.84 -12.08 -3.78
CA ALA A 171 -7.44 -12.48 -3.86
C ALA A 171 -7.01 -12.77 -5.30
N GLY A 172 -7.81 -13.56 -6.04
CA GLY A 172 -7.54 -13.87 -7.44
C GLY A 172 -7.57 -12.63 -8.36
N ALA A 173 -8.43 -11.65 -8.09
CA ALA A 173 -8.43 -10.38 -8.82
C ALA A 173 -7.14 -9.60 -8.56
N ILE A 174 -6.70 -9.48 -7.31
CA ILE A 174 -5.44 -8.83 -6.94
C ILE A 174 -4.26 -9.52 -7.64
N THR A 175 -4.18 -10.85 -7.56
CA THR A 175 -3.12 -11.62 -8.24
C THR A 175 -3.09 -11.33 -9.74
N ARG A 176 -4.25 -11.28 -10.41
CA ARG A 176 -4.31 -10.97 -11.84
C ARG A 176 -3.81 -9.57 -12.16
N ILE A 177 -4.15 -8.57 -11.34
CA ILE A 177 -3.65 -7.21 -11.52
C ILE A 177 -2.12 -7.19 -11.37
N VAL A 178 -1.58 -7.89 -10.35
CA VAL A 178 -0.13 -8.03 -10.16
C VAL A 178 0.55 -8.66 -11.38
N GLU A 179 -0.02 -9.75 -11.92
CA GLU A 179 0.53 -10.46 -13.07
C GLU A 179 0.55 -9.61 -14.35
N THR A 180 -0.42 -8.71 -14.51
CA THR A 180 -0.62 -7.94 -15.76
C THR A 180 -0.01 -6.53 -15.72
N TYR A 181 -0.04 -5.87 -14.55
CA TYR A 181 0.44 -4.49 -14.35
C TYR A 181 1.64 -4.40 -13.39
N GLY A 182 2.17 -5.53 -12.93
CA GLY A 182 3.27 -5.61 -11.98
C GLY A 182 2.83 -5.37 -10.52
N ALA A 183 3.74 -5.61 -9.58
CA ALA A 183 3.49 -5.42 -8.14
C ALA A 183 3.98 -4.05 -7.64
N ALA A 184 3.37 -3.58 -6.55
CA ALA A 184 3.97 -2.67 -5.59
C ALA A 184 4.44 -3.45 -4.35
N GLU A 185 5.46 -2.98 -3.66
CA GLU A 185 5.98 -3.61 -2.43
C GLU A 185 5.21 -3.07 -1.22
N ASP A 186 4.51 -3.96 -0.52
CA ASP A 186 3.86 -3.66 0.77
C ASP A 186 4.89 -3.66 1.90
N ARG A 187 4.59 -2.99 3.03
CA ARG A 187 5.46 -2.98 4.22
C ARG A 187 5.74 -4.36 4.82
N SER A 188 4.90 -5.37 4.53
CA SER A 188 5.17 -6.78 4.83
C SER A 188 6.28 -7.40 3.98
N GLY A 189 6.72 -6.72 2.92
CA GLY A 189 7.59 -7.24 1.87
C GLY A 189 6.85 -8.09 0.83
N LYS A 190 5.52 -8.24 0.92
CA LYS A 190 4.72 -8.98 -0.06
C LYS A 190 4.37 -8.10 -1.27
N PRO A 191 4.25 -8.69 -2.47
CA PRO A 191 3.71 -7.98 -3.62
C PRO A 191 2.22 -7.69 -3.42
N GLY A 192 1.81 -6.48 -3.75
CA GLY A 192 0.40 -6.09 -3.77
C GLY A 192 0.09 -5.12 -4.89
N VAL A 193 -1.13 -4.58 -4.85
CA VAL A 193 -1.62 -3.58 -5.82
C VAL A 193 -1.86 -2.25 -5.12
N ASP A 194 -1.48 -1.17 -5.79
CA ASP A 194 -1.82 0.19 -5.39
C ASP A 194 -3.01 0.71 -6.22
N GLN A 195 -3.55 1.87 -5.83
CA GLN A 195 -4.69 2.48 -6.51
C GLN A 195 -4.45 2.65 -8.01
N ALA A 196 -3.25 3.09 -8.41
CA ALA A 196 -2.92 3.34 -9.81
C ALA A 196 -3.02 2.07 -10.68
N ARG A 197 -2.54 0.92 -10.18
CA ARG A 197 -2.66 -0.37 -10.88
C ARG A 197 -4.09 -0.86 -10.96
N VAL A 198 -4.86 -0.70 -9.88
CA VAL A 198 -6.28 -1.05 -9.85
C VAL A 198 -7.04 -0.24 -10.90
N ASP A 199 -6.84 1.08 -10.93
CA ASP A 199 -7.49 1.97 -11.88
C ASP A 199 -7.12 1.61 -13.33
N ALA A 200 -5.83 1.37 -13.60
CA ALA A 200 -5.35 1.01 -14.93
C ALA A 200 -5.93 -0.33 -15.43
N PHE A 201 -6.02 -1.33 -14.54
CA PHE A 201 -6.60 -2.63 -14.86
C PHE A 201 -8.09 -2.51 -15.20
N PHE A 202 -8.86 -1.82 -14.36
CA PHE A 202 -10.30 -1.68 -14.58
C PHE A 202 -10.64 -0.77 -15.76
N ALA A 203 -9.81 0.24 -16.06
CA ALA A 203 -9.94 1.02 -17.27
C ALA A 203 -9.77 0.14 -18.53
N ALA A 204 -8.72 -0.67 -18.60
CA ALA A 204 -8.52 -1.58 -19.73
C ALA A 204 -9.59 -2.68 -19.81
N ALA A 205 -10.03 -3.22 -18.68
CA ALA A 205 -11.13 -4.18 -18.64
C ALA A 205 -12.44 -3.57 -19.18
N GLN A 206 -12.70 -2.30 -18.87
CA GLN A 206 -13.84 -1.57 -19.41
C GLN A 206 -13.72 -1.36 -20.91
N GLU A 207 -12.54 -0.97 -21.42
CA GLU A 207 -12.32 -0.82 -22.87
C GLU A 207 -12.61 -2.12 -23.65
N VAL A 208 -12.18 -3.26 -23.12
CA VAL A 208 -12.47 -4.57 -23.70
C VAL A 208 -13.97 -4.87 -23.64
N SER A 209 -14.61 -4.63 -22.49
CA SER A 209 -16.05 -4.82 -22.33
C SER A 209 -16.85 -3.96 -23.31
N ASP A 210 -16.48 -2.70 -23.48
CA ASP A 210 -17.15 -1.76 -24.39
C ASP A 210 -16.94 -2.16 -25.86
N TRP A 211 -15.75 -2.67 -26.19
CA TRP A 211 -15.49 -3.20 -27.53
C TRP A 211 -16.38 -4.42 -27.84
N HIS A 212 -16.54 -5.35 -26.89
CA HIS A 212 -17.46 -6.48 -27.03
C HIS A 212 -18.92 -6.03 -27.14
N ALA A 213 -19.35 -5.09 -26.29
CA ALA A 213 -20.70 -4.55 -26.32
C ALA A 213 -21.04 -3.90 -27.67
N ARG A 214 -20.07 -3.25 -28.32
CA ARG A 214 -20.25 -2.71 -29.69
C ARG A 214 -20.50 -3.81 -30.72
N ALA A 215 -19.80 -4.95 -30.62
CA ALA A 215 -20.01 -6.09 -31.51
C ALA A 215 -21.39 -6.73 -31.29
N GLU A 216 -21.84 -6.83 -30.04
CA GLU A 216 -23.16 -7.35 -29.70
C GLU A 216 -24.30 -6.42 -30.16
N ALA A 217 -24.12 -5.11 -30.03
CA ALA A 217 -25.12 -4.12 -30.44
C ALA A 217 -25.39 -4.10 -31.95
N ASP A 218 -24.41 -4.48 -32.77
CA ASP A 218 -24.52 -4.63 -34.23
C ASP A 218 -24.17 -6.06 -34.66
N ALA A 219 -24.68 -7.05 -33.91
CA ALA A 219 -24.34 -8.46 -34.11
C ALA A 219 -24.63 -8.95 -35.55
N ALA A 220 -25.69 -8.46 -36.19
CA ALA A 220 -26.01 -8.88 -37.56
C ALA A 220 -24.92 -8.49 -38.58
N THR A 221 -24.22 -7.38 -38.35
CA THR A 221 -23.16 -6.90 -39.25
C THR A 221 -21.78 -7.36 -38.80
N VAL A 222 -21.49 -7.27 -37.51
CA VAL A 222 -20.17 -7.55 -36.92
C VAL A 222 -19.97 -9.04 -36.65
N LEU A 223 -21.03 -9.74 -36.27
CA LEU A 223 -21.05 -11.16 -35.93
C LEU A 223 -22.03 -11.93 -36.83
N PRO A 224 -21.87 -11.89 -38.17
CA PRO A 224 -22.86 -12.43 -39.12
C PRO A 224 -23.12 -13.94 -38.96
N LEU A 225 -22.21 -14.66 -38.31
CA LEU A 225 -22.33 -16.08 -37.98
C LEU A 225 -22.44 -16.34 -36.47
N GLY A 226 -22.75 -15.31 -35.66
CA GLY A 226 -22.76 -15.37 -34.21
C GLY A 226 -21.41 -15.83 -33.66
N ASP A 227 -21.43 -16.77 -32.71
CA ASP A 227 -20.23 -17.36 -32.08
C ASP A 227 -19.27 -18.00 -33.11
N ALA A 228 -19.77 -18.46 -34.26
CA ALA A 228 -18.95 -19.06 -35.31
C ALA A 228 -18.20 -18.01 -36.15
N THR A 229 -18.48 -16.71 -35.98
CA THR A 229 -17.86 -15.63 -36.77
C THR A 229 -16.34 -15.64 -36.64
N GLY A 230 -15.82 -15.74 -35.40
CA GLY A 230 -14.37 -15.76 -35.17
C GLY A 230 -13.69 -16.96 -35.83
N ALA A 231 -14.30 -18.14 -35.73
CA ALA A 231 -13.77 -19.36 -36.36
C ALA A 231 -13.80 -19.26 -37.90
N ALA A 232 -14.88 -18.72 -38.48
CA ALA A 232 -14.99 -18.53 -39.93
C ALA A 232 -13.99 -17.49 -40.44
N ALA A 233 -13.77 -16.39 -39.71
CA ALA A 233 -12.75 -15.39 -40.03
C ALA A 233 -11.34 -16.00 -40.02
N ALA A 234 -11.01 -16.82 -39.02
CA ALA A 234 -9.72 -17.51 -38.96
C ALA A 234 -9.49 -18.46 -40.15
N VAL A 235 -10.52 -19.21 -40.58
CA VAL A 235 -10.46 -20.06 -41.78
C VAL A 235 -10.27 -19.21 -43.03
N PHE A 236 -11.01 -18.10 -43.15
CA PHE A 236 -10.87 -17.17 -44.26
C PHE A 236 -9.46 -16.59 -44.35
N GLU A 237 -8.88 -16.10 -43.26
CA GLU A 237 -7.49 -15.62 -43.23
C GLU A 237 -6.50 -16.70 -43.65
N GLY A 238 -6.72 -17.96 -43.23
CA GLY A 238 -5.85 -19.08 -43.61
C GLY A 238 -5.84 -19.40 -45.11
N VAL A 239 -6.90 -19.05 -45.86
CA VAL A 239 -6.99 -19.29 -47.31
C VAL A 239 -6.87 -18.02 -48.14
N ARG A 240 -6.86 -16.84 -47.50
CA ARG A 240 -6.92 -15.53 -48.16
C ARG A 240 -5.83 -15.38 -49.22
N GLU A 241 -4.57 -15.61 -48.85
CA GLU A 241 -3.43 -15.41 -49.76
C GLU A 241 -3.52 -16.30 -51.01
N LYS A 242 -4.00 -17.53 -50.87
CA LYS A 242 -4.21 -18.46 -51.99
C LYS A 242 -5.28 -17.98 -52.97
N ILE A 243 -6.37 -17.45 -52.43
CA ILE A 243 -7.47 -16.91 -53.24
C ILE A 243 -7.03 -15.62 -53.94
N GLU A 244 -6.31 -14.74 -53.24
CA GLU A 244 -5.78 -13.51 -53.82
C GLU A 244 -4.73 -13.80 -54.93
N ASP A 245 -3.83 -14.76 -54.71
CA ASP A 245 -2.86 -15.23 -55.71
C ASP A 245 -3.58 -15.79 -56.95
N TYR A 246 -4.61 -16.62 -56.77
CA TYR A 246 -5.44 -17.13 -57.86
C TYR A 246 -6.01 -16.00 -58.74
N PHE A 247 -6.71 -15.03 -58.13
CA PHE A 247 -7.31 -13.93 -58.89
C PHE A 247 -6.26 -13.02 -59.53
N THR A 248 -5.09 -12.87 -58.90
CA THR A 248 -3.96 -12.14 -59.48
C THR A 248 -3.44 -12.84 -60.73
N ARG A 249 -3.26 -14.16 -60.69
CA ARG A 249 -2.88 -14.97 -61.86
C ARG A 249 -3.92 -14.90 -62.98
N CYS A 250 -5.21 -14.98 -62.65
CA CYS A 250 -6.29 -14.81 -63.63
C CYS A 250 -6.20 -13.46 -64.36
N ARG A 251 -5.96 -12.37 -63.63
CA ARG A 251 -5.83 -11.02 -64.22
C ARG A 251 -4.59 -10.91 -65.11
N LEU A 252 -3.46 -11.50 -64.70
CA LEU A 252 -2.24 -11.51 -65.51
C LEU A 252 -2.40 -12.35 -66.78
N ALA A 253 -3.03 -13.52 -66.68
CA ALA A 253 -3.34 -14.37 -67.83
C ALA A 253 -4.30 -13.69 -68.82
N ALA A 254 -5.28 -12.91 -68.33
CA ALA A 254 -6.17 -12.13 -69.18
C ALA A 254 -5.47 -10.95 -69.87
N PHE A 255 -4.38 -10.45 -69.29
CA PHE A 255 -3.56 -9.38 -69.88
C PHE A 255 -2.58 -9.90 -70.94
N ASP A 256 -1.91 -11.02 -70.68
CA ASP A 256 -1.03 -11.72 -71.61
C ASP A 256 -1.23 -13.24 -71.45
N GLU A 257 -1.75 -13.90 -72.49
CA GLU A 257 -2.02 -15.34 -72.49
C GLU A 257 -0.76 -16.18 -72.20
N ARG A 258 0.44 -15.65 -72.50
CA ARG A 258 1.71 -16.33 -72.19
C ARG A 258 1.96 -16.44 -70.68
N ALA A 259 1.40 -15.53 -69.89
CA ALA A 259 1.53 -15.55 -68.44
C ALA A 259 0.81 -16.74 -67.80
N ALA A 260 -0.25 -17.27 -68.41
CA ALA A 260 -0.99 -18.42 -67.88
C ALA A 260 -0.10 -19.66 -67.73
N ALA A 261 0.73 -19.95 -68.73
CA ALA A 261 1.67 -21.07 -68.69
C ALA A 261 2.86 -20.80 -67.76
N ALA A 262 3.40 -19.57 -67.79
CA ALA A 262 4.60 -19.21 -67.02
C ALA A 262 4.34 -19.11 -65.51
N LEU A 263 3.12 -18.74 -65.10
CA LEU A 263 2.80 -18.56 -63.68
C LEU A 263 2.41 -19.88 -63.01
N ASN A 264 1.93 -20.88 -63.73
CA ASN A 264 1.58 -22.18 -63.16
C ASN A 264 2.82 -23.07 -62.89
N PRO A 265 2.72 -24.05 -61.95
CA PRO A 265 3.81 -24.97 -61.69
C PRO A 265 4.20 -25.73 -62.96
N ALA A 266 5.50 -25.78 -63.26
CA ALA A 266 6.02 -26.57 -64.36
C ALA A 266 5.88 -28.08 -64.08
N ASP A 267 5.90 -28.90 -65.14
CA ASP A 267 5.83 -30.37 -65.05
C ASP A 267 6.86 -30.97 -64.08
N THR A 268 8.03 -30.33 -63.94
CA THR A 268 9.08 -30.73 -62.99
C THR A 268 8.62 -30.65 -61.54
N ALA A 269 7.80 -29.65 -61.16
CA ALA A 269 7.27 -29.52 -59.82
C ALA A 269 6.31 -30.67 -59.47
N TYR A 270 5.52 -31.15 -60.44
CA TYR A 270 4.66 -32.33 -60.25
C TYR A 270 5.48 -33.63 -60.20
N ALA A 271 6.55 -33.73 -60.99
CA ALA A 271 7.46 -34.87 -60.94
C ALA A 271 8.14 -35.02 -59.57
N GLU A 272 8.47 -33.91 -58.91
CA GLU A 272 9.04 -33.88 -57.55
C GLU A 272 8.05 -34.29 -56.45
N LEU A 273 6.75 -34.09 -56.70
CA LEU A 273 5.66 -34.51 -55.80
C LEU A 273 5.29 -35.99 -55.95
N SER A 274 5.47 -36.56 -57.15
CA SER A 274 5.10 -37.94 -57.51
C SER A 274 5.58 -39.05 -56.56
N PRO A 275 6.83 -39.04 -56.04
CA PRO A 275 7.28 -40.10 -55.12
C PRO A 275 6.79 -39.91 -53.67
N GLN A 276 6.17 -38.79 -53.33
CA GLN A 276 5.69 -38.49 -51.98
C GLN A 276 4.28 -39.04 -51.76
N SER A 277 3.91 -39.31 -50.51
CA SER A 277 2.52 -39.59 -50.16
C SER A 277 1.72 -38.30 -50.29
N LEU A 278 0.81 -38.24 -51.27
CA LEU A 278 -0.05 -37.08 -51.50
C LEU A 278 -1.28 -37.16 -50.61
N ASP A 279 -1.37 -36.27 -49.65
CA ASP A 279 -2.57 -36.02 -48.85
C ASP A 279 -2.91 -34.52 -48.82
N ALA A 280 -4.13 -34.19 -48.42
CA ALA A 280 -4.62 -32.81 -48.38
C ALA A 280 -3.91 -31.92 -47.34
N ALA A 281 -3.16 -32.52 -46.40
CA ALA A 281 -2.38 -31.84 -45.38
C ALA A 281 -0.89 -31.71 -45.78
N SER A 282 -0.46 -32.29 -46.90
CA SER A 282 0.92 -32.20 -47.39
C SER A 282 1.28 -30.74 -47.67
N ALA A 283 2.31 -30.24 -47.01
CA ALA A 283 2.80 -28.88 -47.20
C ALA A 283 3.17 -28.60 -48.67
N ALA A 284 3.65 -29.60 -49.39
CA ALA A 284 4.04 -29.47 -50.79
C ALA A 284 2.82 -29.36 -51.71
N VAL A 285 1.72 -30.07 -51.41
CA VAL A 285 0.43 -29.90 -52.10
C VAL A 285 -0.22 -28.57 -51.71
N ALA A 286 -0.13 -28.20 -50.43
CA ALA A 286 -0.59 -26.91 -49.92
C ALA A 286 0.25 -25.72 -50.41
N ALA A 287 1.40 -25.91 -51.05
CA ALA A 287 2.16 -24.83 -51.69
C ALA A 287 1.71 -24.56 -53.14
N LEU A 288 1.00 -25.49 -53.78
CA LEU A 288 0.53 -25.32 -55.16
C LEU A 288 -0.55 -24.23 -55.25
N PRO A 289 -0.60 -23.42 -56.32
CA PRO A 289 -1.65 -22.43 -56.51
C PRO A 289 -3.02 -23.11 -56.70
N LEU A 290 -4.10 -22.36 -56.47
CA LEU A 290 -5.43 -22.83 -56.86
C LEU A 290 -5.51 -22.92 -58.39
N ALA A 291 -6.21 -23.94 -58.90
CA ALA A 291 -6.29 -24.22 -60.33
C ALA A 291 -7.10 -23.13 -61.07
N LEU A 292 -6.47 -22.51 -62.09
CA LEU A 292 -7.03 -21.49 -63.00
C LEU A 292 -8.33 -21.92 -63.69
#